data_AF-A0A820T7B8-F1
#
_entry.id   AF-A0A820T7B8-F1
#
_cell.length_a   1.000
_cell.length_b   1.000
_cell.length_c   1.000
_cell.angle_alpha   90.00
_cell.angle_beta   90.00
_cell.angle_gamma   90.00
#
_symmetry.space_group_name_H-M   'P 1'
#
loop_
_entity.id
_entity.type
_entity.pdbx_description
1 polymer ?
#
loop_
_entity_poly.entity_id
_entity_poly.type
_entity_poly.pdbx_seq_one_letter_code
_entity_poly.pdbx_strand_id
1 'polypeptide(L)'
;SVAVVDVNSDNKPDIIVANTGSNTTGVLLNTGSGTFNAETTYQVGFDPRSVAVVDVNSDNKPDIIVANSGSNTVDILLNTGTGTFNAQASYSVGSLP
;
A
#
# COMPACT_ATOMS: atom_id res chain seq x y z
N SER A 1 0.20 2.98 10.35
CA SER A 1 1.01 3.92 9.55
C SER A 1 0.16 4.49 8.42
N VAL A 2 0.55 5.62 7.84
CA VAL A 2 -0.08 6.24 6.67
C VAL A 2 1.01 6.75 5.72
N ALA A 3 0.79 6.60 4.42
CA ALA A 3 1.59 7.21 3.36
C ALA A 3 0.70 8.02 2.42
N VAL A 4 1.28 9.02 1.76
CA VAL A 4 0.58 9.94 0.86
C VAL A 4 1.38 10.10 -0.42
N VAL A 5 0.77 9.76 -1.56
CA VAL A 5 1.38 9.81 -2.89
C VAL A 5 0.28 9.65 -3.95
N ASP A 6 0.47 10.21 -5.14
CA ASP A 6 -0.41 9.96 -6.28
C ASP A 6 -0.12 8.54 -6.83
N VAL A 7 -1.10 7.63 -6.73
CA VAL A 7 -0.95 6.24 -7.20
C VAL A 7 -1.73 5.95 -8.47
N ASN A 8 -2.51 6.91 -8.99
CA ASN A 8 -3.33 6.75 -10.19
C ASN A 8 -2.99 7.74 -11.32
N SER A 9 -1.93 8.54 -11.13
CA SER A 9 -1.42 9.54 -12.08
C SER A 9 -2.42 10.65 -12.42
N ASP A 10 -3.30 11.01 -11.49
CA ASP A 10 -4.27 12.10 -11.67
C ASP A 10 -3.81 13.46 -11.10
N ASN A 11 -2.55 13.53 -10.63
CA ASN A 11 -1.91 14.65 -9.95
C ASN A 11 -2.56 15.05 -8.63
N LYS A 12 -3.23 14.12 -7.95
CA LYS A 12 -3.78 14.34 -6.61
C LYS A 12 -3.17 13.33 -5.65
N PRO A 13 -2.71 13.78 -4.47
CA PRO A 13 -2.17 12.86 -3.48
C PRO A 13 -3.28 11.96 -2.94
N ASP A 14 -3.08 10.65 -3.06
CA ASP A 14 -3.93 9.60 -2.50
C ASP A 14 -3.41 9.16 -1.12
N ILE A 15 -4.23 8.41 -0.37
CA ILE A 15 -3.88 7.91 0.96
C ILE A 15 -3.72 6.40 0.93
N ILE A 16 -2.64 5.91 1.54
CA ILE A 16 -2.37 4.49 1.78
C ILE A 16 -2.29 4.26 3.28
N VAL A 17 -3.01 3.27 3.81
CA VAL A 17 -3.08 2.96 5.25
C VAL A 17 -2.77 1.50 5.54
N ALA A 18 -2.05 1.25 6.64
CA ALA A 18 -1.90 -0.08 7.20
C ALA A 18 -3.07 -0.37 8.17
N ASN A 19 -3.89 -1.37 7.85
CA ASN A 19 -5.04 -1.76 8.66
C ASN A 19 -4.66 -2.96 9.54
N THR A 20 -3.97 -2.69 10.65
CA THR A 20 -3.40 -3.72 11.54
C THR A 20 -4.43 -4.79 11.94
N GLY A 21 -5.63 -4.40 12.39
CA GLY A 21 -6.64 -5.34 12.85
C GLY A 21 -7.34 -6.15 11.74
N SER A 22 -7.17 -5.74 10.47
CA SER A 22 -7.82 -6.38 9.32
C SER A 22 -6.85 -7.18 8.45
N ASN A 23 -5.54 -7.14 8.73
CA ASN A 23 -4.49 -7.73 7.91
C ASN A 23 -4.56 -7.27 6.44
N THR A 24 -4.85 -5.99 6.25
CA THR A 24 -4.90 -5.36 4.92
C THR A 24 -4.07 -4.09 4.87
N THR A 25 -3.70 -3.70 3.65
CA THR A 25 -3.40 -2.30 3.33
C THR A 25 -4.57 -1.70 2.55
N GLY A 26 -4.91 -0.46 2.86
CA GLY A 26 -5.98 0.29 2.24
C GLY A 26 -5.48 1.38 1.31
N VAL A 27 -6.21 1.65 0.23
CA VAL A 27 -5.98 2.75 -0.71
C VAL A 27 -7.24 3.59 -0.81
N LEU A 28 -7.13 4.88 -0.56
CA LEU A 28 -8.19 5.86 -0.69
C LEU A 28 -7.79 6.88 -1.75
N LEU A 29 -8.48 6.85 -2.90
CA LEU A 29 -8.21 7.75 -4.01
C LEU A 29 -8.85 9.12 -3.78
N ASN A 30 -8.09 10.18 -3.99
CA ASN A 30 -8.51 11.55 -3.76
C ASN A 30 -9.40 12.04 -4.91
N THR A 31 -10.56 12.61 -4.57
CA THR A 31 -11.48 13.16 -5.58
C THR A 31 -11.03 14.54 -6.09
N GLY A 32 -10.11 15.21 -5.40
CA GLY A 32 -9.61 16.56 -5.68
C GLY A 32 -10.32 17.67 -4.92
N SER A 33 -11.30 17.32 -4.08
CA SER A 33 -12.06 18.27 -3.25
C SER A 33 -11.77 18.13 -1.75
N GLY A 34 -10.68 17.44 -1.39
CA GLY A 34 -10.40 17.06 0.00
C GLY A 34 -11.29 15.91 0.51
N THR A 35 -11.98 15.24 -0.41
CA THR A 35 -12.75 14.01 -0.14
C THR A 35 -12.10 12.83 -0.86
N PHE A 36 -12.40 11.62 -0.39
CA PHE A 36 -11.81 10.39 -0.93
C PHE A 36 -12.89 9.40 -1.35
N ASN A 37 -12.61 8.61 -2.37
CA ASN A 37 -13.42 7.47 -2.74
C ASN A 37 -13.43 6.41 -1.62
N ALA A 38 -14.36 5.47 -1.71
CA ALA A 38 -14.38 4.32 -0.82
C ALA A 38 -13.04 3.57 -0.86
N GLU A 39 -12.61 3.10 0.30
CA GLU A 39 -11.34 2.38 0.45
C GLU A 39 -11.35 1.09 -0.38
N THR A 40 -10.29 0.91 -1.17
CA THR A 40 -9.97 -0.38 -1.77
C THR A 40 -8.93 -1.07 -0.91
N THR A 41 -9.18 -2.31 -0.52
CA THR A 41 -8.30 -3.05 0.40
C THR A 41 -7.60 -4.20 -0.30
N TYR A 42 -6.36 -4.44 0.11
CA TYR A 42 -5.52 -5.53 -0.36
C TYR A 42 -5.06 -6.35 0.82
N GLN A 43 -5.22 -7.67 0.73
CA GLN A 43 -4.71 -8.60 1.74
C GLN A 43 -3.18 -8.55 1.76
N VAL A 44 -2.63 -8.56 2.97
CA VAL A 44 -1.19 -8.60 3.26
C VAL A 44 -0.94 -9.57 4.41
N GLY A 45 0.29 -9.63 4.89
CA GLY A 45 0.68 -10.38 6.09
C GLY A 45 -0.03 -9.91 7.36
N PHE A 46 0.27 -10.58 8.47
CA PHE A 46 -0.40 -10.35 9.74
C PHE A 46 0.17 -9.15 10.50
N ASP A 47 -0.72 -8.42 11.17
CA ASP A 47 -0.41 -7.20 11.91
C ASP A 47 0.47 -6.21 11.10
N PRO A 48 -0.01 -5.71 9.94
CA PRO A 48 0.69 -4.68 9.19
C PRO A 48 0.87 -3.43 10.05
N ARG A 49 2.11 -2.93 10.15
CA ARG A 49 2.47 -1.78 11.00
C ARG A 49 2.90 -0.56 10.19
N SER A 50 3.66 -0.79 9.13
CA SER A 50 4.26 0.27 8.32
C SER A 50 3.93 0.09 6.84
N VAL A 51 3.78 1.22 6.15
CA VAL A 51 3.64 1.32 4.71
C VAL A 51 4.71 2.28 4.19
N ALA A 52 5.31 1.94 3.06
CA ALA A 52 6.15 2.81 2.26
C ALA A 52 5.70 2.74 0.80
N VAL A 53 5.95 3.79 0.03
CA VAL A 53 5.55 3.86 -1.37
C VAL A 53 6.72 4.35 -2.21
N VAL A 54 7.10 3.56 -3.21
CA VAL A 54 8.19 3.84 -4.15
C VAL A 54 8.03 2.93 -5.37
N ASP A 55 8.45 3.37 -6.54
CA ASP A 55 8.56 2.51 -7.71
C ASP A 55 9.72 1.52 -7.51
N VAL A 56 9.40 0.25 -7.27
CA VAL A 56 10.42 -0.79 -7.01
C VAL A 56 10.81 -1.57 -8.27
N ASN A 57 9.99 -1.50 -9.32
CA ASN A 57 10.17 -2.28 -10.54
C ASN A 57 10.62 -1.42 -11.74
N SER A 58 10.81 -0.12 -11.55
CA SER A 58 11.22 0.88 -12.54
C SER A 58 10.22 1.08 -13.69
N ASP A 59 8.92 0.96 -13.42
CA ASP A 59 7.86 1.19 -14.41
C ASP A 59 7.23 2.60 -14.34
N ASN A 60 7.77 3.46 -13.49
CA ASN A 60 7.31 4.82 -13.17
C ASN A 60 5.95 4.88 -12.48
N LYS A 61 5.54 3.82 -11.78
CA LYS A 61 4.32 3.81 -10.97
C LYS A 61 4.69 3.51 -9.52
N PRO A 62 4.28 4.34 -8.55
CA PRO A 62 4.62 4.07 -7.16
C PRO A 62 3.95 2.79 -6.67
N ASP A 63 4.77 1.82 -6.23
CA ASP A 63 4.34 0.54 -5.66
C ASP A 63 4.19 0.64 -4.14
N ILE A 64 3.39 -0.23 -3.53
CA ILE A 64 3.20 -0.25 -2.07
C ILE A 64 4.07 -1.35 -1.44
N ILE A 65 4.81 -0.98 -0.40
CA ILE A 65 5.58 -1.89 0.45
C ILE A 65 4.94 -1.90 1.85
N VAL A 66 4.65 -3.08 2.39
CA VAL A 66 4.02 -3.25 3.70
C VAL A 66 4.88 -4.10 4.61
N ALA A 67 5.20 -3.59 5.79
CA ALA A 67 5.88 -4.35 6.84
C ALA A 67 4.85 -4.97 7.79
N ASN A 68 4.88 -6.30 7.90
CA ASN A 68 3.92 -7.10 8.64
C ASN A 68 4.58 -7.71 9.88
N SER A 69 4.32 -7.09 11.03
CA SER A 69 4.97 -7.47 12.29
C SER A 69 4.57 -8.87 12.76
N GLY A 70 3.31 -9.27 12.55
CA GLY A 70 2.75 -10.52 13.02
C GLY A 70 3.18 -11.74 12.19
N SER A 71 3.43 -11.55 10.89
CA SER A 71 3.91 -12.61 10.01
C SER A 71 5.42 -12.60 9.78
N ASN A 72 6.14 -11.58 10.27
CA ASN A 72 7.57 -11.37 9.99
C ASN A 72 7.85 -11.33 8.47
N THR A 73 6.99 -10.63 7.73
CA THR A 73 7.12 -10.49 6.27
C THR A 73 7.12 -9.03 5.84
N VAL A 74 7.74 -8.78 4.69
CA VAL A 74 7.51 -7.57 3.88
C VAL A 74 6.80 -7.98 2.61
N ASP A 75 5.72 -7.27 2.30
CA ASP A 75 4.90 -7.51 1.12
C ASP A 75 5.03 -6.36 0.13
N ILE A 76 5.10 -6.69 -1.16
CA ILE A 76 5.18 -5.73 -2.25
C ILE A 76 3.94 -5.89 -3.13
N LEU A 77 3.20 -4.81 -3.30
CA LEU A 77 2.03 -4.73 -4.18
C LEU A 77 2.38 -3.82 -5.35
N LEU A 78 2.40 -4.40 -6.55
CA LEU A 78 2.78 -3.69 -7.77
C LEU A 78 1.62 -2.89 -8.34
N ASN A 79 1.84 -1.62 -8.62
CA ASN A 79 0.82 -0.72 -9.13
C ASN A 79 0.55 -0.96 -10.62
N THR A 80 -0.73 -0.99 -11.02
CA THR A 80 -1.12 -1.10 -12.43
C THR A 80 -1.04 0.25 -13.15
N GLY A 81 -1.04 1.36 -12.39
CA GLY A 81 -1.02 2.74 -12.86
C GLY A 81 -2.38 3.43 -12.78
N THR A 82 -3.41 2.74 -12.31
CA THR A 82 -4.77 3.28 -12.16
C THR A 82 -5.22 3.36 -10.70
N GLY A 83 -4.27 3.35 -9.75
CA GLY A 83 -4.56 3.21 -8.32
C GLY A 83 -5.07 1.84 -7.92
N THR A 84 -4.87 0.83 -8.77
CA THR A 84 -5.14 -0.58 -8.44
C THR A 84 -3.83 -1.36 -8.41
N PHE A 85 -3.77 -2.40 -7.59
CA PHE A 85 -2.54 -3.13 -7.33
C PHE A 85 -2.69 -4.63 -7.58
N ASN A 86 -1.65 -5.20 -8.19
CA ASN A 86 -1.56 -6.64 -8.42
C ASN A 86 -1.08 -7.38 -7.17
N ALA A 87 -1.43 -8.66 -7.11
CA ALA A 87 -1.10 -9.53 -6.00
C ALA A 87 0.43 -9.75 -5.83
N GLN A 88 0.72 -10.04 -4.58
CA GLN A 88 1.92 -9.79 -3.78
C GLN A 88 3.10 -10.72 -4.04
N ALA A 89 4.30 -10.16 -4.03
CA ALA A 89 5.48 -10.90 -3.59
C ALA A 89 5.65 -10.69 -2.07
N SER A 90 5.79 -11.79 -1.32
CA SER A 90 6.01 -11.76 0.14
C SER A 90 7.40 -12.28 0.47
N TYR A 91 8.10 -11.55 1.32
CA TYR A 91 9.48 -11.86 1.70
C TYR A 91 9.56 -12.01 3.21
N SER A 92 10.06 -13.14 3.69
CA SER A 92 10.37 -13.31 5.11
C SER A 92 11.51 -12.39 5.52
N VAL A 93 11.36 -11.73 6.67
CA VAL A 93 12.35 -10.82 7.25
C VAL A 93 12.58 -11.17 8.73
N GLY A 94 13.26 -10.29 9.48
CA GLY A 94 13.48 -10.45 10.92
C GLY A 94 12.18 -10.44 11.73
N SER A 95 12.29 -10.64 13.04
CA SER A 95 11.14 -10.67 13.94
C SER A 95 10.59 -9.27 14.22
N LEU A 96 9.27 -9.10 14.14
CA LEU A 96 8.56 -7.86 14.45
C LEU A 96 9.11 -6.62 13.69
N PRO A 97 9.22 -6.67 12.35
CA PRO A 97 9.67 -5.56 11.52
C PRO A 97 8.73 -4.35 11.53
#